data_AF-H3KI22-F1
#
_entry.id   AF-H3KI22-F1
#
_cell.length_a   1.000
_cell.length_b   1.000
_cell.length_c   1.000
_cell.angle_alpha   90.00
_cell.angle_beta   90.00
_cell.angle_gamma   90.00
#
_symmetry.space_group_name_H-M   'P 1'
#
loop_
_entity.id
_entity.type
_entity.pdbx_description
1 polymer ?
#
loop_
_entity_poly.entity_id
_entity_poly.type
_entity_poly.pdbx_seq_one_letter_code
_entity_poly.pdbx_strand_id
1 'polypeptide(L)'
;MTNTRMLLAAALCALVATTAQAGDGHRIKGKKLPTLTTVEEVVKYGRDDQYAELVGRFTERFSKEDFRFEDQTGAIVAELDDDEDWNFAKDQLVRILAEVDRDHDKVTIEVLAILPPR
;
A
#
# COMPACT_ATOMS: atom_id res chain seq x y z
N MET A 1 20.06 -29.22 60.55
CA MET A 1 19.58 -27.94 59.98
C MET A 1 19.06 -28.23 58.58
N THR A 2 17.74 -28.08 58.45
CA THR A 2 16.83 -27.98 57.29
C THR A 2 17.32 -28.18 55.85
N ASN A 3 16.59 -29.08 55.16
CA ASN A 3 16.51 -29.32 53.71
C ASN A 3 16.03 -28.09 52.92
N THR A 4 16.45 -27.94 51.66
CA THR A 4 15.80 -27.11 50.63
C THR A 4 16.03 -27.77 49.27
N ARG A 5 15.09 -28.60 48.79
CA ARG A 5 13.95 -28.29 47.90
C ARG A 5 14.34 -27.73 46.53
N MET A 6 14.40 -28.69 45.60
CA MET A 6 14.29 -28.62 44.14
C MET A 6 13.14 -27.72 43.69
N LEU A 7 13.38 -26.83 42.72
CA LEU A 7 12.36 -26.19 41.91
C LEU A 7 12.82 -26.19 40.45
N LEU A 8 12.13 -26.97 39.62
CA LEU A 8 12.14 -26.85 38.17
C LEU A 8 11.30 -25.62 37.78
N ALA A 9 11.87 -24.69 37.01
CA ALA A 9 11.11 -23.67 36.31
C ALA A 9 10.99 -24.10 34.83
N ALA A 10 9.84 -24.66 34.46
CA ALA A 10 9.45 -24.81 33.06
C ALA A 10 8.88 -23.47 32.58
N ALA A 11 9.67 -22.71 31.83
CA ALA A 11 9.18 -21.51 31.15
C ALA A 11 8.44 -21.92 29.87
N LEU A 12 7.11 -21.88 29.94
CA LEU A 12 6.22 -22.03 28.80
C LEU A 12 6.36 -20.76 27.94
N CYS A 13 7.08 -20.82 26.81
CA CYS A 13 7.04 -19.74 25.82
C CYS A 13 5.63 -19.68 25.22
N ALA A 14 4.82 -18.72 25.68
CA ALA A 14 3.56 -18.40 25.05
C ALA A 14 3.81 -17.87 23.64
N LEU A 15 3.28 -18.55 22.63
CA LEU A 15 3.17 -17.99 21.28
C LEU A 15 2.29 -16.74 21.38
N VAL A 16 2.88 -15.57 21.12
CA VAL A 16 2.10 -14.37 20.84
C VAL A 16 1.53 -14.55 19.44
N ALA A 17 0.24 -14.89 19.36
CA ALA A 17 -0.51 -14.77 18.12
C ALA A 17 -0.68 -13.28 17.84
N THR A 18 0.04 -12.77 16.84
CA THR A 18 -0.17 -11.42 16.33
C THR A 18 -1.59 -11.35 15.77
N THR A 19 -2.49 -10.67 16.47
CA THR A 19 -3.79 -10.30 15.91
C THR A 19 -3.53 -9.32 14.77
N ALA A 20 -3.76 -9.75 13.53
CA ALA A 20 -3.88 -8.84 12.40
C ALA A 20 -4.99 -7.85 12.71
N GLN A 21 -4.60 -6.60 12.97
CA GLN A 21 -5.53 -5.53 13.28
C GLN A 21 -6.26 -5.18 11.98
N ALA A 22 -7.49 -5.66 11.82
CA ALA A 22 -8.37 -5.21 10.76
C ALA A 22 -8.59 -3.70 10.96
N GLY A 23 -8.00 -2.89 10.06
CA GLY A 23 -8.05 -1.44 10.12
C GLY A 23 -9.50 -0.96 10.06
N ASP A 24 -9.93 -0.32 11.15
CA ASP A 24 -11.24 0.29 11.28
C ASP A 24 -11.37 1.45 10.27
N GLY A 25 -12.51 1.47 9.58
CA GLY A 25 -12.73 2.20 8.34
C GLY A 25 -12.66 3.71 8.50
N HIS A 26 -11.46 4.26 8.37
CA HIS A 26 -11.30 5.70 8.16
C HIS A 26 -12.03 6.12 6.85
N ARG A 27 -12.31 7.42 6.67
CA ARG A 27 -12.93 7.96 5.43
C ARG A 27 -12.22 9.25 4.98
N ILE A 28 -11.96 9.43 3.67
CA ILE A 28 -11.57 10.73 3.07
C ILE A 28 -12.75 11.18 2.20
N LYS A 29 -13.24 12.42 2.40
CA LYS A 29 -14.34 13.03 1.61
C LYS A 29 -15.58 12.14 1.44
N GLY A 30 -15.92 11.35 2.48
CA GLY A 30 -17.08 10.46 2.44
C GLY A 30 -16.87 9.15 1.66
N LYS A 31 -15.70 8.91 1.07
CA LYS A 31 -15.32 7.63 0.45
C LYS A 31 -14.61 6.72 1.48
N LYS A 32 -14.76 5.40 1.33
CA LYS A 32 -14.06 4.39 2.16
C LYS A 32 -12.55 4.65 2.06
N LEU A 33 -11.81 4.65 3.17
CA LEU A 33 -10.37 4.87 3.09
C LEU A 33 -9.69 3.82 2.23
N PRO A 34 -8.57 4.23 1.60
CA PRO A 34 -7.66 3.28 1.02
C PRO A 34 -7.18 2.30 2.09
N THR A 35 -7.20 1.02 1.74
CA THR A 35 -6.79 -0.05 2.64
C THR A 35 -5.46 -0.68 2.22
N LEU A 36 -4.90 -0.24 1.10
CA LEU A 36 -3.66 -0.75 0.52
C LEU A 36 -2.65 0.38 0.54
N THR A 37 -1.44 0.08 1.03
CA THR A 37 -0.40 1.09 1.31
C THR A 37 0.92 0.84 0.60
N THR A 38 1.03 -0.29 -0.09
CA THR A 38 2.20 -0.67 -0.88
C THR A 38 1.78 -1.18 -2.27
N VAL A 39 2.69 -1.07 -3.24
CA VAL A 39 2.51 -1.59 -4.59
C VAL A 39 2.34 -3.11 -4.56
N GLU A 40 3.10 -3.83 -3.73
CA GLU A 40 2.97 -5.27 -3.58
C GLU A 40 1.57 -5.68 -3.10
N GLU A 41 0.99 -4.97 -2.12
CA GLU A 41 -0.38 -5.22 -1.66
C GLU A 41 -1.41 -4.99 -2.76
N VAL A 42 -1.25 -3.95 -3.58
CA VAL A 42 -2.12 -3.69 -4.74
C VAL A 42 -2.05 -4.83 -5.74
N VAL A 43 -0.85 -5.25 -6.13
CA VAL A 43 -0.66 -6.32 -7.11
C VAL A 43 -1.19 -7.66 -6.59
N LYS A 44 -1.00 -7.99 -5.31
CA LYS A 44 -1.42 -9.29 -4.74
C LYS A 44 -2.90 -9.35 -4.34
N TYR A 45 -3.43 -8.26 -3.79
CA TYR A 45 -4.72 -8.28 -3.08
C TYR A 45 -5.69 -7.20 -3.54
N GLY A 46 -5.25 -6.26 -4.38
CA GLY A 46 -6.11 -5.21 -4.92
C GLY A 46 -7.27 -5.81 -5.70
N ARG A 47 -8.49 -5.39 -5.37
CA ARG A 47 -9.70 -5.70 -6.13
C ARG A 47 -10.01 -4.52 -7.04
N ASP A 48 -10.73 -4.79 -8.11
CA ASP A 48 -11.27 -3.75 -8.99
C ASP A 48 -12.08 -2.72 -8.18
N ASP A 49 -12.03 -1.45 -8.60
CA ASP A 49 -12.60 -0.25 -7.95
C ASP A 49 -12.11 0.02 -6.51
N GLN A 50 -11.04 -0.65 -6.05
CA GLN A 50 -10.54 -0.48 -4.69
C GLN A 50 -9.57 0.69 -4.59
N TYR A 51 -9.77 1.59 -3.62
CA TYR A 51 -8.83 2.69 -3.39
C TYR A 51 -7.53 2.25 -2.68
N ALA A 52 -6.41 2.84 -3.11
CA ALA A 52 -5.08 2.74 -2.52
C ALA A 52 -4.49 4.13 -2.22
N GLU A 53 -3.63 4.22 -1.19
CA GLU A 53 -2.79 5.40 -0.95
C GLU A 53 -1.34 4.93 -0.89
N LEU A 54 -0.55 5.28 -1.90
CA LEU A 54 0.80 4.79 -2.06
C LEU A 54 1.81 5.93 -1.95
N VAL A 55 2.99 5.64 -1.41
CA VAL A 55 4.12 6.58 -1.39
C VAL A 55 5.24 6.00 -2.24
N GLY A 56 5.65 6.73 -3.27
CA GLY A 56 6.56 6.22 -4.28
C GLY A 56 7.01 7.29 -5.26
N ARG A 57 7.50 6.86 -6.43
CA ARG A 57 8.06 7.73 -7.46
C ARG A 57 7.55 7.32 -8.84
N PHE A 58 7.26 8.29 -9.69
CA PHE A 58 7.09 8.07 -11.11
C PHE A 58 8.46 8.07 -11.79
N THR A 59 8.92 6.91 -12.25
CA THR A 59 10.31 6.70 -12.72
C THR A 59 10.45 6.58 -14.23
N GLU A 60 9.38 6.23 -14.93
CA GLU A 60 9.35 6.11 -16.39
C GLU A 60 7.96 6.48 -16.94
N ARG A 61 7.92 7.00 -18.17
CA ARG A 61 6.68 7.21 -18.94
C ARG A 61 6.67 6.22 -20.09
N PHE A 62 5.67 5.34 -20.14
CA PHE A 62 5.51 4.34 -21.20
C PHE A 62 4.68 4.86 -22.37
N SER A 63 3.64 5.65 -22.11
CA SER A 63 2.72 6.19 -23.13
C SER A 63 2.22 7.59 -22.76
N LYS A 64 1.17 8.09 -23.43
CA LYS A 64 0.60 9.41 -23.10
C LYS A 64 0.10 9.44 -21.65
N GLU A 65 -0.52 8.35 -21.20
CA GLU A 65 -1.20 8.23 -19.91
C GLU A 65 -0.52 7.20 -18.99
N ASP A 66 0.29 6.28 -19.53
CA ASP A 66 0.90 5.21 -18.73
C ASP A 66 2.28 5.60 -18.18
N PHE A 67 2.45 5.48 -16.87
CA PHE A 67 3.71 5.71 -16.18
C PHE A 67 4.08 4.54 -15.28
N ARG A 68 5.38 4.35 -15.06
CA ARG A 68 5.90 3.44 -14.05
C ARG A 68 5.89 4.13 -12.70
N PHE A 69 5.09 3.62 -11.77
CA PHE A 69 5.12 4.03 -10.37
C PHE A 69 5.81 2.95 -9.53
N GLU A 70 6.79 3.34 -8.73
CA GLU A 70 7.58 2.42 -7.91
C GLU A 70 7.61 2.83 -6.44
N ASP A 71 7.53 1.85 -5.56
CA ASP A 71 7.88 1.97 -4.14
C ASP A 71 8.94 0.93 -3.76
N GLN A 72 9.18 0.74 -2.46
CA GLN A 72 10.20 -0.22 -1.98
C GLN A 72 9.80 -1.69 -2.18
N THR A 73 8.53 -1.97 -2.48
CA THR A 73 7.94 -3.31 -2.57
C THR A 73 7.74 -3.77 -4.01
N GLY A 74 7.67 -2.85 -4.96
CA GLY A 74 7.57 -3.20 -6.37
C GLY A 74 7.27 -2.01 -7.28
N ALA A 75 6.77 -2.33 -8.47
CA ALA A 75 6.39 -1.38 -9.49
C ALA A 75 5.04 -1.74 -10.10
N ILE A 76 4.28 -0.74 -10.50
CA ILE A 76 2.97 -0.88 -11.15
C ILE A 76 2.82 0.18 -12.25
N VAL A 77 2.00 -0.12 -13.26
CA VAL A 77 1.60 0.90 -14.23
C VAL A 77 0.54 1.77 -13.58
N ALA A 78 0.80 3.07 -13.56
CA ALA A 78 -0.09 4.11 -13.09
C ALA A 78 -0.56 4.93 -14.28
N GLU A 79 -1.88 4.97 -14.46
CA GLU A 79 -2.58 5.70 -15.51
C GLU A 79 -2.89 7.11 -14.98
N LEU A 80 -2.39 8.12 -15.70
CA LEU A 80 -2.57 9.54 -15.43
C LEU A 80 -3.36 10.13 -16.60
N ASP A 81 -4.64 10.46 -16.35
CA ASP A 81 -5.54 11.04 -17.34
C ASP A 81 -4.90 12.25 -18.00
N ASP A 82 -4.85 12.25 -19.33
CA ASP A 82 -4.19 13.29 -20.10
C ASP A 82 -4.97 14.62 -20.21
N ASP A 83 -6.22 14.63 -19.72
CA ASP A 83 -7.02 15.84 -19.53
C ASP A 83 -6.75 16.54 -18.17
N GLU A 84 -5.96 15.92 -17.28
CA GLU A 84 -5.61 16.48 -15.96
C GLU A 84 -4.20 17.11 -15.92
N ASP A 85 -4.08 18.25 -15.23
CA ASP A 85 -2.82 18.98 -15.06
C ASP A 85 -2.00 18.41 -13.88
N TRP A 86 -1.25 17.34 -14.14
CA TRP A 86 -0.39 16.71 -13.15
C TRP A 86 0.89 17.50 -12.87
N ASN A 87 1.15 17.83 -11.60
CA ASN A 87 2.36 18.53 -11.18
C ASN A 87 3.28 17.65 -10.32
N PHE A 88 4.31 17.08 -10.95
CA PHE A 88 5.40 16.36 -10.28
C PHE A 88 6.67 16.40 -11.13
N ALA A 89 7.85 16.36 -10.50
CA ALA A 89 9.10 16.10 -11.21
C ALA A 89 9.35 14.60 -11.36
N LYS A 90 10.02 14.19 -12.45
CA LYS A 90 10.50 12.81 -12.62
C LYS A 90 11.29 12.38 -11.38
N ASP A 91 11.06 11.15 -10.92
CA ASP A 91 11.68 10.55 -9.73
C ASP A 91 11.37 11.29 -8.41
N GLN A 92 10.49 12.28 -8.38
CA GLN A 92 10.08 12.94 -7.14
C GLN A 92 9.34 11.96 -6.23
N LEU A 93 9.66 11.96 -4.94
CA LEU A 93 8.88 11.23 -3.95
C LEU A 93 7.52 11.91 -3.78
N VAL A 94 6.45 11.18 -4.04
CA VAL A 94 5.09 11.66 -3.97
C VAL A 94 4.23 10.67 -3.20
N ARG A 95 3.08 11.15 -2.72
CA ARG A 95 2.00 10.31 -2.24
C ARG A 95 0.86 10.38 -3.25
N ILE A 96 0.30 9.25 -3.64
CA ILE A 96 -0.82 9.21 -4.58
C ILE A 96 -2.06 8.64 -3.90
N LEU A 97 -3.22 9.16 -4.28
CA LEU A 97 -4.50 8.46 -4.12
C LEU A 97 -4.83 7.85 -5.47
N ALA A 98 -5.18 6.57 -5.49
CA ALA A 98 -5.46 5.87 -6.73
C ALA A 98 -6.60 4.86 -6.57
N GLU A 99 -7.26 4.54 -7.68
CA GLU A 99 -8.21 3.45 -7.82
C GLU A 99 -7.49 2.26 -8.46
N VAL A 100 -7.70 1.04 -7.95
CA VAL A 100 -7.15 -0.17 -8.56
C VAL A 100 -8.05 -0.57 -9.72
N ASP A 101 -7.47 -0.65 -10.91
CA ASP A 101 -8.09 -1.25 -12.10
C ASP A 101 -7.53 -2.67 -12.24
N ARG A 102 -8.39 -3.68 -12.09
CA ARG A 102 -8.01 -5.08 -12.25
C ARG A 102 -8.93 -5.74 -13.27
N ASP A 103 -8.38 -5.94 -14.45
CA ASP A 103 -8.97 -6.77 -15.49
C ASP A 103 -8.12 -8.00 -15.80
N HIS A 104 -8.75 -9.18 -15.82
CA HIS A 104 -8.13 -10.48 -16.06
C HIS A 104 -6.80 -10.69 -15.30
N ASP A 105 -5.66 -10.64 -16.01
CA ASP A 105 -4.30 -10.81 -15.51
C ASP A 105 -3.51 -9.50 -15.38
N LYS A 106 -4.11 -8.36 -15.75
CA LYS A 106 -3.54 -7.02 -15.62
C LYS A 106 -3.98 -6.38 -14.30
N VAL A 107 -3.06 -5.65 -13.67
CA VAL A 107 -3.36 -4.79 -12.53
C VAL A 107 -2.68 -3.44 -12.79
N THR A 108 -3.47 -2.39 -12.85
CA THR A 108 -3.05 -1.00 -12.97
C THR A 108 -3.65 -0.17 -11.84
N ILE A 109 -3.25 1.09 -11.79
CA ILE A 109 -3.90 2.06 -10.90
C ILE A 109 -4.24 3.32 -11.69
N GLU A 110 -5.47 3.80 -11.55
CA GLU A 110 -5.87 5.13 -12.03
C GLU A 110 -5.53 6.16 -10.96
N VAL A 111 -4.65 7.11 -11.28
CA VAL A 111 -4.23 8.15 -10.33
C VAL A 111 -5.35 9.18 -10.19
N LEU A 112 -5.82 9.39 -8.97
CA LEU A 112 -6.89 10.36 -8.65
C LEU A 112 -6.34 11.67 -8.09
N ALA A 113 -5.18 11.61 -7.43
CA ALA A 113 -4.50 12.79 -6.90
C ALA A 113 -3.03 12.49 -6.62
N ILE A 114 -2.17 13.48 -6.90
CA ILE A 114 -0.79 13.52 -6.43
C ILE A 114 -0.69 14.53 -5.28
N LEU A 115 -0.11 14.12 -4.17
CA LEU A 115 -0.01 14.85 -2.93
C LEU A 115 1.45 14.90 -2.46
N PRO A 116 1.82 15.91 -1.64
CA PRO A 116 3.12 15.89 -0.97
C PRO A 116 3.32 14.60 -0.17
N PRO A 117 4.56 14.07 -0.13
CA PRO A 117 4.90 12.96 0.76
C PRO A 117 4.66 13.38 2.22
N ARG A 118 4.28 12.41 3.09
CA ARG A 118 4.07 12.65 4.52
C ARG A 118 5.39 12.85 5.25
#